data_AF-A0A0A2L3K4-F1
#
_entry.id   AF-A0A0A2L3K4-F1
#
_cell.length_a   1.000
_cell.length_b   1.000
_cell.length_c   1.000
_cell.angle_alpha   90.00
_cell.angle_beta   90.00
_cell.angle_gamma   90.00
#
_symmetry.space_group_name_H-M   'P 1'
#
loop_
_entity.id
_entity.type
_entity.pdbx_description
1 polymer ?
#
loop_
_entity_poly.entity_id
_entity_poly.type
_entity_poly.pdbx_seq_one_letter_code
_entity_poly.pdbx_strand_id
1 'polypeptide(L)'
;MARLLDLPVELMLAIVDYLQMGTKQEPLLFHEIGDVYRYAIEQDPSQSVKELHSFLLATYRMNSLLLRPLFYRDIFVRRYGRVGEPVPLQQLNRSLEKDPSLQELVISATVPCDDSIHDIHQFFWFPNIQTLTIHKFSDWEPLEFENNSHIGTSPVESLRLIDCGAHEEALAAVLSWPTALKTLHYDADQGEWDGHYGDELAKTWTCAAFVRALQSQKATLTELTMTRPPLVHEGLDNGPRIDLSEFESLKTLRIYHVFLCGWDDPVGVWKGLPRSLETLEVFYDDTDLTTFLWESDDSPYDTFLPDLIQHKRTHLPHLHTVNIHSAEAIFDPETDMFLPAKPWTLPSSLAHEVESAGIKLSVWLGYRDSLDFEETDVFELLKFS
;
A
#
# COMPACT_ATOMS: atom_id res chain seq x y z
N MET A 1 22.32 42.86 4.78
CA MET A 1 21.69 41.53 4.63
C MET A 1 22.24 40.91 3.36
N ALA A 2 22.83 39.71 3.43
CA ALA A 2 23.21 38.98 2.24
C ALA A 2 21.95 38.68 1.42
N ARG A 3 21.97 38.98 0.13
CA ARG A 3 20.81 38.80 -0.75
C ARG A 3 20.70 37.32 -1.06
N LEU A 4 19.74 36.64 -0.44
CA LEU A 4 19.45 35.22 -0.69
C LEU A 4 19.24 34.93 -2.18
N LEU A 5 18.70 35.91 -2.92
CA LEU A 5 18.45 35.87 -4.37
C LEU A 5 19.72 35.94 -5.23
N ASP A 6 20.85 36.35 -4.66
CA ASP A 6 22.14 36.39 -5.35
C ASP A 6 22.88 35.04 -5.23
N LEU A 7 22.30 34.06 -4.50
CA LEU A 7 22.86 32.71 -4.42
C LEU A 7 22.80 31.99 -5.78
N PRO A 8 23.81 31.16 -6.09
CA PRO A 8 23.73 30.15 -7.13
C PRO A 8 22.52 29.21 -6.93
N VAL A 9 21.98 28.70 -8.04
CA VAL A 9 20.82 27.79 -8.05
C VAL A 9 21.10 26.53 -7.24
N GLU A 10 22.33 26.03 -7.31
CA GLU A 10 22.80 24.83 -6.63
C GLU A 10 22.77 25.00 -5.11
N LEU A 11 23.11 26.18 -4.60
CA LEU A 11 23.04 26.48 -3.17
C LEU A 11 21.60 26.70 -2.70
N MET A 12 20.73 27.24 -3.55
CA MET A 12 19.30 27.34 -3.23
C MET A 12 18.64 25.95 -3.23
N LEU A 13 18.98 25.08 -4.17
CA LEU A 13 18.52 23.69 -4.17
C LEU A 13 19.02 22.92 -2.95
N ALA A 14 20.28 23.11 -2.54
CA ALA A 14 20.80 22.50 -1.32
C ALA A 14 20.07 22.99 -0.04
N ILE A 15 19.63 24.25 -0.01
CA ILE A 15 18.81 24.78 1.10
C ILE A 15 17.42 24.14 1.07
N VAL A 16 16.79 24.02 -0.10
CA VAL A 16 15.48 23.37 -0.21
C VAL A 16 15.57 21.89 0.12
N ASP A 17 16.59 21.19 -0.37
CA ASP A 17 16.88 19.79 -0.04
C ASP A 17 17.12 19.63 1.47
N TYR A 18 17.85 20.55 2.10
CA TYR A 18 18.01 20.57 3.57
C TYR A 18 16.68 20.82 4.32
N LEU A 19 15.80 21.67 3.79
CA LEU A 19 14.46 21.91 4.35
C LEU A 19 13.52 20.71 4.12
N GLN A 20 13.83 19.85 3.15
CA GLN A 20 13.12 18.61 2.83
C GLN A 20 13.77 17.38 3.48
N MET A 21 14.99 17.48 4.02
CA MET A 21 15.62 16.44 4.82
C MET A 21 14.89 16.31 6.15
N GLY A 22 13.83 15.50 6.16
CA GLY A 22 13.21 15.04 7.39
C GLY A 22 14.22 14.36 8.32
N THR A 23 13.89 14.33 9.62
CA THR A 23 14.58 13.45 10.57
C THR A 23 14.52 12.01 10.09
N LYS A 24 15.62 11.25 10.21
CA LYS A 24 15.62 9.80 9.91
C LYS A 24 14.48 9.14 10.67
N GLN A 25 13.43 8.77 9.96
CA GLN A 25 12.32 7.99 10.50
C GLN A 25 12.58 6.50 10.27
N GLU A 26 12.09 5.66 11.17
CA GLU A 26 12.08 4.22 10.95
C GLU A 26 11.16 3.88 9.77
N PRO A 27 11.52 2.89 8.94
CA PRO A 27 10.65 2.45 7.85
C PRO A 27 9.33 1.93 8.42
N LEU A 28 8.22 2.37 7.81
CA LEU A 28 6.86 1.91 8.14
C LEU A 28 6.72 0.41 7.93
N LEU A 29 5.95 -0.25 8.80
CA LEU A 29 5.53 -1.61 8.55
C LEU A 29 4.45 -1.60 7.46
N PHE A 30 4.40 -2.65 6.65
CA PHE A 30 3.52 -2.65 5.48
C PHE A 30 2.03 -2.53 5.84
N HIS A 31 1.63 -3.06 7.00
CA HIS A 31 0.26 -3.02 7.49
C HIS A 31 -0.16 -1.63 8.00
N GLU A 32 0.81 -0.74 8.26
CA GLU A 32 0.55 0.64 8.70
C GLU A 32 0.38 1.60 7.50
N ILE A 33 0.84 1.21 6.31
CA ILE A 33 0.87 2.09 5.13
C ILE A 33 -0.54 2.59 4.77
N GLY A 34 -1.55 1.71 4.81
CA GLY A 34 -2.94 2.09 4.52
C GLY A 34 -3.49 3.13 5.50
N ASP A 35 -3.26 2.93 6.80
CA ASP A 35 -3.66 3.87 7.86
C ASP A 35 -2.99 5.23 7.68
N VAL A 36 -1.68 5.24 7.39
CA VAL A 36 -0.91 6.48 7.17
C VAL A 36 -1.47 7.25 5.98
N TYR A 37 -1.82 6.58 4.88
CA TYR A 37 -2.44 7.23 3.72
C TYR A 37 -3.83 7.78 4.02
N ARG A 38 -4.69 7.00 4.69
CA ARG A 38 -6.02 7.43 5.14
C ARG A 38 -5.93 8.67 6.02
N TYR A 39 -5.00 8.67 6.98
CA TYR A 39 -4.78 9.84 7.82
C TYR A 39 -4.28 11.02 6.99
N ALA A 40 -3.22 10.84 6.19
CA ALA A 40 -2.60 11.93 5.44
C ALA A 40 -3.57 12.60 4.46
N ILE A 41 -4.48 11.86 3.82
CA ILE A 41 -5.37 12.41 2.80
C ILE A 41 -6.45 13.35 3.38
N GLU A 42 -6.71 13.23 4.68
CA GLU A 42 -7.64 14.07 5.41
C GLU A 42 -6.97 15.27 6.10
N GLN A 43 -5.63 15.26 6.23
CA GLN A 43 -4.89 16.31 6.91
C GLN A 43 -4.35 17.40 5.98
N ASP A 44 -4.14 18.58 6.56
CA ASP A 44 -3.35 19.63 5.90
C ASP A 44 -1.87 19.20 5.83
N PRO A 45 -1.13 19.62 4.78
CA PRO A 45 0.29 19.31 4.67
C PRO A 45 1.08 19.87 5.86
N SER A 46 2.22 19.25 6.14
CA SER A 46 3.08 19.61 7.27
C SER A 46 3.57 21.07 7.19
N GLN A 47 3.99 21.60 8.34
CA GLN A 47 4.42 22.99 8.45
C GLN A 47 5.60 23.31 7.51
N SER A 48 6.50 22.35 7.28
CA SER A 48 7.62 22.49 6.34
C SER A 48 7.13 22.73 4.91
N VAL A 49 6.10 22.00 4.46
CA VAL A 49 5.47 22.17 3.14
C VAL A 49 4.75 23.53 3.06
N LYS A 50 4.09 23.96 4.14
CA LYS A 50 3.45 25.30 4.22
C LYS A 50 4.49 26.42 4.14
N GLU A 51 5.63 26.27 4.81
CA GLU A 51 6.75 27.21 4.76
C GLU A 51 7.38 27.27 3.37
N LEU A 52 7.60 26.11 2.74
CA LEU A 52 8.05 26.02 1.36
C LEU A 52 7.10 26.78 0.42
N HIS A 53 5.76 26.61 0.57
CA HIS A 53 4.78 27.31 -0.26
C HIS A 53 4.88 28.83 -0.12
N SER A 54 5.26 29.35 1.06
CA SER A 54 5.47 30.79 1.24
C SER A 54 6.63 31.34 0.39
N PHE A 55 7.63 30.52 0.06
CA PHE A 55 8.73 30.91 -0.82
C PHE A 55 8.33 31.04 -2.30
N LEU A 56 7.22 30.42 -2.73
CA LEU A 56 6.67 30.63 -4.08
C LEU A 56 6.27 32.09 -4.33
N LEU A 57 5.93 32.80 -3.26
CA LEU A 57 5.51 34.21 -3.31
C LEU A 57 6.71 35.17 -3.29
N ALA A 58 7.94 34.69 -3.09
CA ALA A 58 9.10 35.55 -2.89
C ALA A 58 9.59 36.20 -4.19
N THR A 59 9.84 35.41 -5.25
CA THR A 59 10.28 35.94 -6.57
C THR A 59 9.91 35.03 -7.72
N TYR A 60 9.84 35.58 -8.94
CA TYR A 60 9.67 34.80 -10.17
C TYR A 60 10.76 33.72 -10.32
N ARG A 61 12.03 34.04 -10.01
CA ARG A 61 13.14 33.09 -10.10
C ARG A 61 12.97 31.91 -9.14
N MET A 62 12.52 32.15 -7.91
CA MET A 62 12.22 31.09 -6.94
C MET A 62 11.02 30.26 -7.39
N ASN A 63 9.98 30.91 -7.87
CA ASN A 63 8.76 30.26 -8.33
C ASN A 63 8.99 29.38 -9.58
N SER A 64 9.48 29.96 -10.68
CA SER A 64 9.51 29.29 -11.98
C SER A 64 10.66 28.29 -12.18
N LEU A 65 11.84 28.54 -11.61
CA LEU A 65 13.05 27.74 -11.87
C LEU A 65 13.35 26.69 -10.79
N LEU A 66 12.95 26.94 -9.54
CA LEU A 66 13.42 26.14 -8.40
C LEU A 66 12.28 25.38 -7.75
N LEU A 67 11.23 26.10 -7.35
CA LEU A 67 10.20 25.54 -6.49
C LEU A 67 9.10 24.83 -7.28
N ARG A 68 8.73 25.33 -8.47
CA ARG A 68 7.69 24.71 -9.29
C ARG A 68 7.99 23.24 -9.63
N PRO A 69 9.18 22.85 -10.12
CA PRO A 69 9.52 21.44 -10.29
C PRO A 69 9.39 20.64 -8.99
N LEU A 70 9.77 21.20 -7.85
CA LEU A 70 9.72 20.51 -6.56
C LEU A 70 8.29 20.28 -6.05
N PHE A 71 7.40 21.26 -6.22
CA PHE A 71 6.00 21.13 -5.77
C PHE A 71 5.12 20.27 -6.67
N TYR A 72 5.44 20.21 -7.95
CA TYR A 72 4.69 19.40 -8.90
C TYR A 72 5.29 18.01 -9.11
N ARG A 73 6.50 17.74 -8.58
CA ARG A 73 7.12 16.42 -8.62
C ARG A 73 6.30 15.38 -7.88
N ASP A 74 5.96 15.68 -6.64
CA ASP A 74 5.25 14.78 -5.74
C ASP A 74 3.97 15.46 -5.28
N ILE A 75 2.88 15.16 -5.98
CA ILE A 75 1.59 15.80 -5.74
C ILE A 75 0.86 15.04 -4.65
N PHE A 76 0.37 15.79 -3.65
CA PHE A 76 -0.54 15.27 -2.65
C PHE A 76 -1.84 16.08 -2.65
N VAL A 77 -2.94 15.44 -3.04
CA VAL A 77 -4.27 16.07 -3.08
C VAL A 77 -5.08 15.58 -1.88
N ARG A 78 -5.36 16.49 -0.96
CA ARG A 78 -6.27 16.21 0.15
C ARG A 78 -7.70 15.96 -0.36
N ARG A 79 -8.42 15.09 0.32
CA ARG A 79 -9.80 14.70 -0.01
C ARG A 79 -10.76 15.88 0.11
N TYR A 80 -10.77 16.54 1.26
CA TYR A 80 -11.73 17.59 1.57
C TYR A 80 -11.13 19.00 1.45
N GLY A 81 -11.91 19.91 0.85
CA GLY A 81 -11.64 21.34 0.85
C GLY A 81 -11.87 21.99 2.22
N ARG A 82 -11.34 23.20 2.45
CA ARG A 82 -11.75 24.01 3.60
C ARG A 82 -13.12 24.59 3.29
N VAL A 83 -13.92 24.85 4.33
CA VAL A 83 -15.26 25.42 4.15
C VAL A 83 -15.16 26.74 3.36
N GLY A 84 -15.83 26.78 2.20
CA GLY A 84 -15.83 27.94 1.30
C GLY A 84 -14.69 28.01 0.28
N GLU A 85 -13.76 27.04 0.27
CA GLU A 85 -12.71 26.92 -0.75
C GLU A 85 -13.11 25.91 -1.85
N PRO A 86 -12.64 26.08 -3.10
CA PRO A 86 -12.83 25.06 -4.14
C PRO A 86 -12.20 23.72 -3.74
N VAL A 87 -12.79 22.62 -4.21
CA VAL A 87 -12.26 21.26 -3.97
C VAL A 87 -10.80 21.17 -4.47
N PRO A 88 -9.86 20.65 -3.66
CA PRO A 88 -8.43 20.63 -3.99
C PRO A 88 -8.10 20.00 -5.35
N LEU A 89 -8.75 18.88 -5.67
CA LEU A 89 -8.59 18.23 -6.97
C LEU A 89 -8.98 19.14 -8.14
N GLN A 90 -10.09 19.88 -8.00
CA GLN A 90 -10.52 20.85 -9.01
C GLN A 90 -9.54 22.02 -9.15
N GLN A 91 -8.90 22.45 -8.06
CA GLN A 91 -7.87 23.49 -8.11
C GLN A 91 -6.63 23.02 -8.86
N LEU A 92 -6.21 21.77 -8.62
CA LEU A 92 -5.11 21.15 -9.34
C LEU A 92 -5.44 21.01 -10.83
N ASN A 93 -6.61 20.47 -11.17
CA ASN A 93 -7.04 20.31 -12.56
C ASN A 93 -7.05 21.65 -13.30
N ARG A 94 -7.60 22.72 -12.70
CA ARG A 94 -7.53 24.08 -13.27
C ARG A 94 -6.11 24.59 -13.47
N SER A 95 -5.16 24.18 -12.63
CA SER A 95 -3.76 24.56 -12.74
C SER A 95 -3.09 23.83 -13.90
N LEU A 96 -3.36 22.53 -14.05
CA LEU A 96 -2.87 21.71 -15.16
C LEU A 96 -3.48 22.14 -16.51
N GLU A 97 -4.75 22.53 -16.53
CA GLU A 97 -5.40 23.09 -17.72
C GLU A 97 -4.77 24.42 -18.16
N LYS A 98 -4.42 25.28 -17.19
CA LYS A 98 -3.79 26.57 -17.48
C LYS A 98 -2.35 26.45 -17.94
N ASP A 99 -1.63 25.44 -17.44
CA ASP A 99 -0.27 25.16 -17.86
C ASP A 99 -0.01 23.64 -17.94
N PRO A 100 -0.25 23.04 -19.13
CA PRO A 100 -0.07 21.61 -19.34
C PRO A 100 1.37 21.13 -19.14
N SER A 101 2.38 22.01 -19.23
CA SER A 101 3.79 21.63 -19.00
C SER A 101 4.04 21.13 -17.58
N LEU A 102 3.14 21.43 -16.64
CA LEU A 102 3.17 20.92 -15.28
C LEU A 102 3.09 19.39 -15.21
N GLN A 103 2.39 18.75 -16.15
CA GLN A 103 2.23 17.30 -16.18
C GLN A 103 3.58 16.58 -16.38
N GLU A 104 4.52 17.21 -17.09
CA GLU A 104 5.87 16.67 -17.30
C GLU A 104 6.71 16.67 -16.01
N LEU A 105 6.34 17.47 -15.01
CA LEU A 105 7.06 17.54 -13.74
C LEU A 105 6.64 16.44 -12.77
N VAL A 106 5.45 15.86 -12.94
CA VAL A 106 4.85 14.91 -12.00
C VAL A 106 5.50 13.54 -12.10
N ILE A 107 6.06 13.07 -10.99
CA ILE A 107 6.68 11.74 -10.84
C ILE A 107 5.83 10.86 -9.92
N SER A 108 5.26 11.44 -8.88
CA SER A 108 4.31 10.77 -7.99
C SER A 108 3.06 11.61 -7.74
N ALA A 109 1.94 10.94 -7.54
CA ALA A 109 0.68 11.60 -7.17
C ALA A 109 -0.12 10.75 -6.19
N THR A 110 -0.67 11.39 -5.16
CA THR A 110 -1.71 10.84 -4.28
C THR A 110 -2.98 11.63 -4.49
N VAL A 111 -4.04 10.95 -4.93
CA VAL A 111 -5.31 11.57 -5.32
C VAL A 111 -6.52 10.85 -4.73
N PRO A 112 -7.55 11.58 -4.27
CA PRO A 112 -8.82 10.99 -3.89
C PRO A 112 -9.64 10.64 -5.13
N CYS A 113 -10.37 9.54 -5.07
CA CYS A 113 -11.28 9.03 -6.10
C CYS A 113 -12.67 8.84 -5.51
N ASP A 114 -13.32 9.92 -5.08
CA ASP A 114 -14.56 9.83 -4.28
C ASP A 114 -15.75 9.24 -5.04
N ASP A 115 -15.90 9.56 -6.33
CA ASP A 115 -17.08 9.19 -7.12
C ASP A 115 -16.73 8.19 -8.23
N SER A 116 -15.75 8.51 -9.08
CA SER A 116 -15.36 7.63 -10.19
C SER A 116 -13.92 7.83 -10.63
N ILE A 117 -13.30 6.77 -11.17
CA ILE A 117 -11.97 6.84 -11.77
C ILE A 117 -11.90 7.83 -12.93
N HIS A 118 -13.04 8.13 -13.56
CA HIS A 118 -13.11 9.12 -14.64
C HIS A 118 -12.65 10.52 -14.18
N ASP A 119 -12.71 10.86 -12.90
CA ASP A 119 -12.25 12.15 -12.40
C ASP A 119 -10.72 12.26 -12.33
N ILE A 120 -10.03 11.11 -12.29
CA ILE A 120 -8.58 11.05 -12.05
C ILE A 120 -7.81 10.20 -13.07
N HIS A 121 -8.48 9.57 -14.04
CA HIS A 121 -7.83 8.68 -15.01
C HIS A 121 -6.66 9.38 -15.72
N GLN A 122 -6.78 10.68 -16.04
CA GLN A 122 -5.73 11.47 -16.70
C GLN A 122 -4.34 11.38 -16.03
N PHE A 123 -4.27 11.16 -14.70
CA PHE A 123 -3.01 11.04 -13.98
C PHE A 123 -2.19 9.82 -14.42
N PHE A 124 -2.83 8.77 -14.93
CA PHE A 124 -2.14 7.60 -15.48
C PHE A 124 -1.32 7.92 -16.73
N TRP A 125 -1.62 8.99 -17.46
CA TRP A 125 -0.96 9.33 -18.73
C TRP A 125 -0.06 10.56 -18.64
N PHE A 126 0.28 11.00 -17.43
CA PHE A 126 1.34 12.00 -17.28
C PHE A 126 2.67 11.41 -17.77
N PRO A 127 3.49 12.14 -18.56
CA PRO A 127 4.61 11.52 -19.29
C PRO A 127 5.67 10.87 -18.39
N ASN A 128 5.87 11.39 -17.18
CA ASN A 128 6.92 10.97 -16.26
C ASN A 128 6.38 10.35 -14.96
N ILE A 129 5.06 10.12 -14.84
CA ILE A 129 4.49 9.51 -13.64
C ILE A 129 5.03 8.09 -13.48
N GLN A 130 5.45 7.77 -12.27
CA GLN A 130 5.96 6.44 -11.90
C GLN A 130 5.11 5.83 -10.79
N THR A 131 4.67 6.65 -9.84
CA THR A 131 3.90 6.21 -8.67
C THR A 131 2.56 6.92 -8.61
N LEU A 132 1.47 6.16 -8.54
CA LEU A 132 0.14 6.70 -8.36
C LEU A 132 -0.51 6.04 -7.14
N THR A 133 -0.96 6.87 -6.20
CA THR A 133 -1.77 6.45 -5.07
C THR A 133 -3.19 6.98 -5.26
N ILE A 134 -4.15 6.07 -5.26
CA ILE A 134 -5.57 6.37 -5.42
C ILE A 134 -6.26 5.95 -4.15
N HIS A 135 -6.98 6.87 -3.54
CA HIS A 135 -7.76 6.63 -2.33
C HIS A 135 -9.25 6.53 -2.67
N LYS A 136 -9.94 5.51 -2.15
CA LYS A 136 -11.38 5.29 -2.31
C LYS A 136 -11.88 4.99 -3.73
N PHE A 137 -11.08 4.32 -4.54
CA PHE A 137 -11.56 3.84 -5.84
C PHE A 137 -12.66 2.78 -5.67
N SER A 138 -13.91 3.13 -5.97
CA SER A 138 -15.10 2.32 -5.71
C SER A 138 -16.05 2.21 -6.91
N ASP A 139 -15.56 2.28 -8.15
CA ASP A 139 -16.43 2.11 -9.33
C ASP A 139 -17.03 0.69 -9.36
N TRP A 140 -18.35 0.61 -9.52
CA TRP A 140 -19.09 -0.66 -9.57
C TRP A 140 -19.38 -1.12 -11.00
N GLU A 141 -19.52 -0.17 -11.90
CA GLU A 141 -19.84 -0.41 -13.30
C GLU A 141 -18.56 -0.58 -14.13
N PRO A 142 -18.62 -1.35 -15.23
CA PRO A 142 -17.51 -1.45 -16.17
C PRO A 142 -17.20 -0.08 -16.75
N LEU A 143 -15.91 0.25 -16.87
CA LEU A 143 -15.49 1.53 -17.42
C LEU A 143 -15.69 1.55 -18.93
N GLU A 144 -16.50 2.48 -19.43
CA GLU A 144 -16.75 2.65 -20.85
C GLU A 144 -15.75 3.63 -21.48
N PHE A 145 -14.90 3.11 -22.38
CA PHE A 145 -14.02 3.93 -23.22
C PHE A 145 -14.38 3.76 -24.68
N GLU A 146 -14.19 4.82 -25.49
CA GLU A 146 -14.47 4.76 -26.94
C GLU A 146 -13.66 3.67 -27.66
N ASN A 147 -12.47 3.36 -27.15
CA ASN A 147 -11.59 2.31 -27.67
C ASN A 147 -10.55 1.86 -26.61
N ASN A 148 -9.80 0.80 -26.94
CA ASN A 148 -8.79 0.19 -26.08
C ASN A 148 -7.37 0.77 -26.26
N SER A 149 -7.21 1.95 -26.86
CA SER A 149 -5.88 2.55 -27.11
C SER A 149 -5.11 2.92 -25.85
N HIS A 150 -5.80 3.01 -24.72
CA HIS A 150 -5.27 3.39 -23.42
C HIS A 150 -4.63 2.21 -22.68
N ILE A 151 -4.94 0.97 -23.05
CA ILE A 151 -4.44 -0.25 -22.42
C ILE A 151 -2.93 -0.40 -22.66
N GLY A 152 -2.17 -0.65 -21.59
CA GLY A 152 -0.73 -0.88 -21.64
C GLY A 152 0.08 0.33 -22.11
N THR A 153 -0.42 1.55 -21.91
CA THR A 153 0.26 2.79 -22.35
C THR A 153 0.73 3.68 -21.21
N SER A 154 0.20 3.47 -20.00
CA SER A 154 0.57 4.27 -18.84
C SER A 154 1.98 3.92 -18.35
N PRO A 155 2.84 4.92 -18.06
CA PRO A 155 4.20 4.69 -17.54
C PRO A 155 4.23 4.36 -16.04
N VAL A 156 3.08 4.32 -15.35
CA VAL A 156 3.01 3.98 -13.92
C VAL A 156 3.63 2.60 -13.67
N GLU A 157 4.62 2.55 -12.77
CA GLU A 157 5.29 1.32 -12.34
C GLU A 157 4.88 0.89 -10.92
N SER A 158 4.39 1.84 -10.12
CA SER A 158 3.90 1.64 -8.75
C SER A 158 2.49 2.18 -8.58
N LEU A 159 1.55 1.31 -8.21
CA LEU A 159 0.17 1.67 -7.96
C LEU A 159 -0.20 1.31 -6.53
N ARG A 160 -0.79 2.26 -5.81
CA ARG A 160 -1.33 2.05 -4.46
C ARG A 160 -2.82 2.36 -4.50
N LEU A 161 -3.66 1.37 -4.28
CA LEU A 161 -5.10 1.48 -4.23
C LEU A 161 -5.50 1.39 -2.75
N ILE A 162 -5.67 2.54 -2.10
CA ILE A 162 -6.00 2.66 -0.68
C ILE A 162 -7.51 2.75 -0.52
N ASP A 163 -8.09 2.02 0.43
CA ASP A 163 -9.55 1.87 0.57
C ASP A 163 -10.25 1.54 -0.77
N CYS A 164 -9.78 0.51 -1.47
CA CYS A 164 -10.27 0.17 -2.81
C CYS A 164 -11.49 -0.76 -2.73
N GLY A 165 -12.66 -0.24 -3.14
CA GLY A 165 -13.93 -0.95 -3.25
C GLY A 165 -14.35 -1.28 -4.69
N ALA A 166 -13.49 -1.04 -5.69
CA ALA A 166 -13.88 -1.17 -7.09
C ALA A 166 -14.13 -2.60 -7.53
N HIS A 167 -15.22 -2.81 -8.29
CA HIS A 167 -15.63 -4.12 -8.78
C HIS A 167 -14.64 -4.75 -9.76
N GLU A 168 -14.69 -6.08 -9.92
CA GLU A 168 -13.73 -6.85 -10.73
C GLU A 168 -13.49 -6.25 -12.13
N GLU A 169 -14.55 -5.86 -12.84
CA GLU A 169 -14.43 -5.31 -14.19
C GLU A 169 -13.79 -3.92 -14.21
N ALA A 170 -14.15 -3.04 -13.27
CA ALA A 170 -13.55 -1.71 -13.14
C ALA A 170 -12.08 -1.81 -12.71
N LEU A 171 -11.79 -2.67 -11.74
CA LEU A 171 -10.43 -2.94 -11.27
C LEU A 171 -9.56 -3.53 -12.37
N ALA A 172 -10.07 -4.50 -13.13
CA ALA A 172 -9.37 -5.11 -14.26
C ALA A 172 -9.04 -4.06 -15.35
N ALA A 173 -9.98 -3.15 -15.62
CA ALA A 173 -9.74 -2.06 -16.57
C ALA A 173 -8.58 -1.17 -16.10
N VAL A 174 -8.61 -0.66 -14.85
CA VAL A 174 -7.53 0.18 -14.31
C VAL A 174 -6.18 -0.54 -14.30
N LEU A 175 -6.16 -1.80 -13.85
CA LEU A 175 -4.95 -2.63 -13.83
C LEU A 175 -4.44 -2.99 -15.24
N SER A 176 -5.22 -2.77 -16.29
CA SER A 176 -4.77 -2.95 -17.68
C SER A 176 -4.05 -1.73 -18.27
N TRP A 177 -4.16 -0.55 -17.64
CA TRP A 177 -3.60 0.69 -18.19
C TRP A 177 -2.07 0.78 -18.12
N PRO A 178 -1.42 0.40 -17.00
CA PRO A 178 0.04 0.37 -16.91
C PRO A 178 0.68 -0.57 -17.93
N THR A 179 1.75 -0.12 -18.59
CA THR A 179 2.51 -0.97 -19.52
C THR A 179 3.21 -2.13 -18.81
N ALA A 180 3.76 -1.89 -17.62
CA ALA A 180 4.52 -2.87 -16.86
C ALA A 180 4.51 -2.52 -15.37
N LEU A 181 3.38 -2.76 -14.69
CA LEU A 181 3.27 -2.53 -13.27
C LEU A 181 4.22 -3.48 -12.51
N LYS A 182 5.08 -2.91 -11.67
CA LYS A 182 6.09 -3.65 -10.88
C LYS A 182 5.66 -3.85 -9.44
N THR A 183 4.97 -2.86 -8.87
CA THR A 183 4.55 -2.87 -7.46
C THR A 183 3.07 -2.50 -7.36
N LEU A 184 2.32 -3.26 -6.58
CA LEU A 184 0.92 -2.99 -6.28
C LEU A 184 0.70 -3.07 -4.77
N HIS A 185 0.17 -2.01 -4.17
CA HIS A 185 -0.47 -2.07 -2.85
C HIS A 185 -1.98 -2.02 -3.06
N TYR A 186 -2.67 -3.07 -2.65
CA TYR A 186 -4.11 -3.17 -2.65
C TYR A 186 -4.63 -3.22 -1.20
N ASP A 187 -5.21 -2.13 -0.74
CA ASP A 187 -5.90 -2.04 0.55
C ASP A 187 -7.40 -2.24 0.28
N ALA A 188 -7.92 -3.42 0.60
CA ALA A 188 -9.28 -3.82 0.21
C ALA A 188 -10.33 -3.15 1.12
N ASP A 189 -11.13 -2.22 0.58
CA ASP A 189 -12.31 -1.69 1.28
C ASP A 189 -13.50 -2.62 1.06
N GLN A 190 -13.83 -3.40 2.07
CA GLN A 190 -14.86 -4.43 2.01
C GLN A 190 -16.27 -3.86 2.26
N GLY A 191 -16.38 -2.70 2.92
CA GLY A 191 -17.68 -2.11 3.27
C GLY A 191 -18.50 -1.67 2.04
N GLU A 192 -17.83 -1.28 0.96
CA GLU A 192 -18.47 -0.90 -0.31
C GLU A 192 -19.01 -2.10 -1.11
N TRP A 193 -18.62 -3.33 -0.77
CA TRP A 193 -19.08 -4.57 -1.40
C TRP A 193 -20.28 -5.23 -0.68
N ASP A 194 -20.55 -4.79 0.56
CA ASP A 194 -21.69 -5.23 1.38
C ASP A 194 -22.99 -4.44 1.06
N GLY A 195 -22.96 -3.60 0.02
CA GLY A 195 -24.05 -2.75 -0.42
C GLY A 195 -25.28 -3.51 -0.95
N HIS A 196 -26.17 -3.91 -0.05
CA HIS A 196 -27.54 -4.32 -0.33
C HIS A 196 -28.36 -3.17 -0.94
N TYR A 197 -28.62 -3.24 -2.25
CA TYR A 197 -29.76 -2.54 -2.88
C TYR A 197 -30.56 -3.52 -3.76
N GLY A 198 -31.55 -4.19 -3.16
CA GLY A 198 -32.56 -4.98 -3.90
C GLY A 198 -32.45 -6.50 -3.76
N ASP A 199 -33.07 -7.23 -4.70
CA ASP A 199 -33.16 -8.71 -4.75
C ASP A 199 -32.00 -9.38 -5.50
N GLU A 200 -31.00 -8.61 -5.96
CA GLU A 200 -29.83 -9.16 -6.66
C GLU A 200 -28.80 -9.69 -5.65
N LEU A 201 -28.21 -10.85 -5.95
CA LEU A 201 -27.10 -11.39 -5.17
C LEU A 201 -25.94 -10.38 -5.23
N ALA A 202 -25.51 -9.89 -4.06
CA ALA A 202 -24.32 -9.04 -3.96
C ALA A 202 -23.16 -9.77 -4.66
N LYS A 203 -22.55 -9.13 -5.67
CA LYS A 203 -21.28 -9.60 -6.21
C LYS A 203 -20.26 -9.30 -5.12
N THR A 204 -19.93 -10.27 -4.28
CA THR A 204 -18.97 -10.05 -3.18
C THR A 204 -17.55 -9.98 -3.73
N TRP A 205 -16.71 -9.19 -3.05
CA TRP A 205 -15.27 -9.22 -3.30
C TRP A 205 -14.70 -10.60 -2.93
N THR A 206 -13.81 -11.14 -3.75
CA THR A 206 -13.09 -12.37 -3.45
C THR A 206 -11.63 -12.28 -3.90
N CYS A 207 -10.74 -13.05 -3.26
CA CYS A 207 -9.34 -13.13 -3.71
C CYS A 207 -9.24 -13.63 -5.16
N ALA A 208 -10.14 -14.52 -5.59
CA ALA A 208 -10.18 -15.00 -6.97
C ALA A 208 -10.57 -13.91 -7.97
N ALA A 209 -11.52 -13.03 -7.63
CA ALA A 209 -11.89 -11.89 -8.47
C ALA A 209 -10.72 -10.90 -8.60
N PHE A 210 -10.04 -10.61 -7.48
CA PHE A 210 -8.83 -9.79 -7.47
C PHE A 210 -7.73 -10.37 -8.37
N VAL A 211 -7.45 -11.68 -8.27
CA VAL A 211 -6.44 -12.36 -9.11
C VAL A 211 -6.81 -12.32 -10.60
N ARG A 212 -8.10 -12.42 -10.95
CA ARG A 212 -8.56 -12.26 -12.34
C ARG A 212 -8.37 -10.84 -12.85
N ALA A 213 -8.65 -9.83 -12.02
CA ALA A 213 -8.41 -8.43 -12.38
C ALA A 213 -6.92 -8.13 -12.60
N LEU A 214 -6.02 -8.83 -11.89
CA LEU A 214 -4.58 -8.64 -11.95
C LEU A 214 -3.89 -9.30 -13.17
N GLN A 215 -4.61 -10.05 -13.99
CA GLN A 215 -4.03 -10.89 -15.06
C GLN A 215 -3.18 -10.12 -16.08
N SER A 216 -3.53 -8.87 -16.37
CA SER A 216 -2.77 -8.00 -17.28
C SER A 216 -1.31 -7.78 -16.82
N GLN A 217 -1.04 -7.85 -15.52
CA GLN A 217 0.25 -7.55 -14.91
C GLN A 217 1.01 -8.81 -14.45
N LYS A 218 0.49 -10.00 -14.77
CA LYS A 218 1.05 -11.31 -14.35
C LYS A 218 2.54 -11.48 -14.68
N ALA A 219 3.00 -10.94 -15.80
CA ALA A 219 4.37 -11.08 -16.25
C ALA A 219 5.34 -10.03 -15.66
N THR A 220 4.84 -8.93 -15.09
CA THR A 220 5.66 -7.77 -14.70
C THR A 220 5.64 -7.49 -13.22
N LEU A 221 4.59 -7.91 -12.51
CA LEU A 221 4.44 -7.64 -11.08
C LEU A 221 5.52 -8.37 -10.27
N THR A 222 6.33 -7.60 -9.55
CA THR A 222 7.44 -8.09 -8.72
C THR A 222 7.16 -8.00 -7.23
N GLU A 223 6.25 -7.12 -6.83
CA GLU A 223 5.88 -6.88 -5.43
C GLU A 223 4.38 -6.65 -5.31
N LEU A 224 3.76 -7.38 -4.37
CA LEU A 224 2.34 -7.25 -4.04
C LEU A 224 2.20 -7.06 -2.52
N THR A 225 1.52 -5.99 -2.13
CA THR A 225 1.09 -5.73 -0.76
C THR A 225 -0.43 -5.78 -0.71
N MET A 226 -0.99 -6.61 0.16
CA MET A 226 -2.43 -6.73 0.38
C MET A 226 -2.78 -6.51 1.85
N THR A 227 -3.57 -5.47 2.08
CA THR A 227 -4.03 -5.03 3.41
C THR A 227 -5.53 -4.81 3.39
N ARG A 228 -6.12 -4.50 4.54
CA ARG A 228 -7.49 -4.00 4.65
C ARG A 228 -7.60 -3.00 5.80
N PRO A 229 -8.60 -2.10 5.76
CA PRO A 229 -8.92 -1.23 6.89
C PRO A 229 -9.28 -2.02 8.17
N PRO A 230 -8.93 -1.52 9.36
CA PRO A 230 -9.30 -2.15 10.62
C PRO A 230 -10.83 -2.20 10.83
N LEU A 231 -11.32 -3.27 11.45
CA LEU A 231 -12.64 -3.36 12.10
C LEU A 231 -13.89 -3.34 11.20
N VAL A 232 -13.77 -3.56 9.88
CA VAL A 232 -14.93 -3.84 9.01
C VAL A 232 -15.13 -5.37 8.96
N HIS A 233 -15.76 -5.93 10.00
CA HIS A 233 -16.00 -7.39 10.14
C HIS A 233 -17.28 -7.88 9.46
N GLU A 234 -17.99 -7.02 8.74
CA GLU A 234 -19.18 -7.39 7.99
C GLU A 234 -18.72 -7.96 6.63
N GLY A 235 -19.26 -9.12 6.21
CA GLY A 235 -19.13 -9.55 4.81
C GLY A 235 -17.99 -10.49 4.41
N LEU A 236 -17.14 -10.99 5.33
CA LEU A 236 -15.96 -11.81 5.00
C LEU A 236 -16.27 -13.24 4.48
N ASP A 237 -17.02 -13.39 3.39
CA ASP A 237 -16.89 -14.56 2.51
C ASP A 237 -15.83 -14.23 1.46
N ASN A 238 -14.55 -14.26 1.86
CA ASN A 238 -13.39 -13.88 1.03
C ASN A 238 -13.20 -14.75 -0.23
N GLY A 239 -14.14 -15.67 -0.51
CA GLY A 239 -14.01 -16.70 -1.51
C GLY A 239 -12.80 -17.58 -1.19
N PRO A 240 -12.28 -18.32 -2.19
CA PRO A 240 -11.09 -19.14 -1.97
C PRO A 240 -9.89 -18.25 -1.62
N ARG A 241 -8.94 -18.79 -0.84
CA ARG A 241 -7.64 -18.17 -0.59
C ARG A 241 -6.96 -17.72 -1.89
N ILE A 242 -6.10 -16.72 -1.78
CA ILE A 242 -5.43 -16.16 -2.95
C ILE A 242 -4.57 -17.19 -3.69
N ASP A 243 -4.65 -17.17 -5.03
CA ASP A 243 -3.81 -17.99 -5.91
C ASP A 243 -2.98 -17.10 -6.84
N LEU A 244 -1.70 -17.00 -6.51
CA LEU A 244 -0.67 -16.26 -7.24
C LEU A 244 0.34 -17.21 -7.91
N SER A 245 0.03 -18.51 -8.01
CA SER A 245 0.98 -19.53 -8.50
C SER A 245 1.51 -19.25 -9.91
N GLU A 246 0.72 -18.54 -10.71
CA GLU A 246 1.06 -18.17 -12.08
C GLU A 246 1.87 -16.86 -12.20
N PHE A 247 2.09 -16.11 -11.12
CA PHE A 247 2.81 -14.83 -11.12
C PHE A 247 4.32 -15.04 -10.98
N GLU A 248 4.95 -15.58 -12.03
CA GLU A 248 6.37 -16.00 -12.04
C GLU A 248 7.40 -14.86 -11.84
N SER A 249 6.98 -13.60 -11.97
CA SER A 249 7.83 -12.44 -11.69
C SER A 249 7.74 -11.95 -10.24
N LEU A 250 6.75 -12.43 -9.47
CA LEU A 250 6.50 -11.98 -8.11
C LEU A 250 7.58 -12.52 -7.16
N LYS A 251 8.27 -11.60 -6.48
CA LYS A 251 9.38 -11.89 -5.57
C LYS A 251 9.06 -11.56 -4.12
N THR A 252 8.26 -10.52 -3.91
CA THR A 252 7.88 -10.04 -2.59
C THR A 252 6.37 -10.06 -2.45
N LEU A 253 5.88 -10.76 -1.44
CA LEU A 253 4.47 -10.77 -1.05
C LEU A 253 4.35 -10.28 0.39
N ARG A 254 3.60 -9.21 0.61
CA ARG A 254 3.19 -8.73 1.93
C ARG A 254 1.69 -8.82 2.02
N ILE A 255 1.18 -9.55 3.00
CA ILE A 255 -0.22 -9.96 2.96
C ILE A 255 -0.77 -10.15 4.37
N TYR A 256 -2.03 -9.76 4.57
CA TYR A 256 -2.74 -10.12 5.78
C TYR A 256 -3.05 -11.62 5.77
N HIS A 257 -2.95 -12.26 6.92
CA HIS A 257 -3.13 -13.69 7.09
C HIS A 257 -4.45 -14.19 6.48
N VAL A 258 -5.54 -13.41 6.66
CA VAL A 258 -6.88 -13.74 6.17
C VAL A 258 -6.94 -13.94 4.64
N PHE A 259 -6.16 -13.21 3.85
CA PHE A 259 -6.13 -13.37 2.39
C PHE A 259 -5.26 -14.56 1.95
N LEU A 260 -4.22 -14.84 2.73
CA LEU A 260 -3.25 -15.90 2.44
C LEU A 260 -3.81 -17.29 2.75
N CYS A 261 -4.35 -17.45 3.95
CA CYS A 261 -4.86 -18.74 4.43
C CYS A 261 -6.35 -18.95 4.11
N GLY A 262 -7.11 -17.86 3.98
CA GLY A 262 -8.57 -17.93 3.93
C GLY A 262 -9.17 -18.25 5.29
N TRP A 263 -10.48 -18.54 5.30
CA TRP A 263 -11.23 -18.96 6.50
C TRP A 263 -11.19 -20.47 6.77
N ASP A 264 -10.76 -21.24 5.78
CA ASP A 264 -10.72 -22.69 5.82
C ASP A 264 -9.38 -23.21 6.36
N ASP A 265 -9.05 -24.46 6.05
CA ASP A 265 -7.81 -25.13 6.43
C ASP A 265 -6.56 -24.40 5.90
N PRO A 266 -5.67 -23.89 6.79
CA PRO A 266 -4.42 -23.23 6.41
C PRO A 266 -3.42 -24.17 5.70
N VAL A 267 -3.71 -25.48 5.61
CA VAL A 267 -2.87 -26.44 4.87
C VAL A 267 -2.94 -26.21 3.35
N GLY A 268 -1.78 -26.20 2.72
CA GLY A 268 -1.63 -26.10 1.26
C GLY A 268 -1.56 -24.67 0.74
N VAL A 269 -1.37 -23.67 1.59
CA VAL A 269 -1.14 -22.26 1.21
C VAL A 269 -0.04 -22.13 0.16
N TRP A 270 1.04 -22.91 0.30
CA TRP A 270 2.16 -22.94 -0.64
C TRP A 270 1.75 -23.25 -2.09
N LYS A 271 0.57 -23.86 -2.34
CA LYS A 271 0.08 -24.14 -3.69
C LYS A 271 -0.30 -22.87 -4.45
N GLY A 272 -0.79 -21.86 -3.74
CA GLY A 272 -1.13 -20.56 -4.31
C GLY A 272 0.05 -19.60 -4.38
N LEU A 273 1.22 -19.97 -3.86
CA LEU A 273 2.40 -19.10 -3.88
C LEU A 273 3.24 -19.34 -5.14
N PRO A 274 3.78 -18.29 -5.80
CA PRO A 274 4.61 -18.46 -6.97
C PRO A 274 5.98 -19.01 -6.59
N ARG A 275 6.56 -19.82 -7.48
CA ARG A 275 7.87 -20.45 -7.25
C ARG A 275 9.02 -19.45 -7.16
N SER A 276 8.84 -18.27 -7.76
CA SER A 276 9.77 -17.13 -7.79
C SER A 276 9.83 -16.36 -6.47
N LEU A 277 8.92 -16.63 -5.53
CA LEU A 277 8.82 -15.87 -4.29
C LEU A 277 10.14 -15.96 -3.49
N GLU A 278 10.69 -14.80 -3.15
CA GLU A 278 11.93 -14.63 -2.40
C GLU A 278 11.64 -14.23 -0.93
N THR A 279 10.64 -13.37 -0.75
CA THR A 279 10.25 -12.81 0.56
C THR A 279 8.73 -12.91 0.77
N LEU A 280 8.33 -13.45 1.92
CA LEU A 280 6.96 -13.47 2.40
C LEU A 280 6.86 -12.71 3.73
N GLU A 281 5.97 -11.74 3.81
CA GLU A 281 5.69 -10.97 5.02
C GLU A 281 4.20 -11.08 5.34
N VAL A 282 3.86 -11.58 6.54
CA VAL A 282 2.49 -11.89 6.95
C VAL A 282 2.13 -11.08 8.18
N PHE A 283 0.94 -10.47 8.16
CA PHE A 283 0.38 -9.79 9.33
C PHE A 283 -0.91 -10.47 9.78
N TYR A 284 -0.98 -10.80 11.07
CA TYR A 284 -2.18 -11.27 11.75
C TYR A 284 -2.94 -10.05 12.28
N ASP A 285 -3.95 -9.62 11.52
CA ASP A 285 -4.66 -8.36 11.74
C ASP A 285 -5.89 -8.50 12.65
N ASP A 286 -6.40 -9.71 12.84
CA ASP A 286 -7.57 -10.00 13.66
C ASP A 286 -7.24 -11.11 14.65
N THR A 287 -6.92 -10.75 15.90
CA THR A 287 -6.56 -11.72 16.94
C THR A 287 -7.74 -12.55 17.45
N ASP A 288 -8.98 -12.15 17.15
CA ASP A 288 -10.16 -12.91 17.56
C ASP A 288 -10.45 -14.06 16.57
N LEU A 289 -10.03 -13.91 15.31
CA LEU A 289 -10.31 -14.86 14.24
C LEU A 289 -9.07 -15.56 13.68
N THR A 290 -7.91 -14.90 13.73
CA THR A 290 -6.64 -15.40 13.21
C THR A 290 -5.55 -15.20 14.26
N THR A 291 -5.19 -16.27 14.95
CA THR A 291 -4.10 -16.27 15.94
C THR A 291 -2.87 -16.98 15.39
N PHE A 292 -1.70 -16.37 15.55
CA PHE A 292 -0.44 -17.04 15.26
C PHE A 292 -0.08 -18.02 16.37
N LEU A 293 -0.31 -17.67 17.64
CA LEU A 293 -0.07 -18.55 18.78
C LEU A 293 -1.32 -19.36 19.10
N TRP A 294 -1.14 -20.66 19.38
CA TRP A 294 -2.22 -21.53 19.80
C TRP A 294 -1.97 -22.15 21.17
N GLU A 295 -3.02 -22.30 21.98
CA GLU A 295 -2.97 -22.87 23.33
C GLU A 295 -2.86 -24.42 23.33
N SER A 296 -2.71 -25.04 22.16
CA SER A 296 -2.63 -26.50 22.03
C SER A 296 -1.20 -27.01 22.18
N ASP A 297 -1.02 -28.03 23.03
CA ASP A 297 0.24 -28.74 23.21
C ASP A 297 0.76 -29.41 21.92
N ASP A 298 -0.15 -29.76 20.98
CA ASP A 298 0.19 -30.49 19.75
C ASP A 298 0.65 -29.56 18.61
N SER A 299 0.26 -28.28 18.63
CA SER A 299 0.60 -27.28 17.60
C SER A 299 0.53 -25.88 18.23
N PRO A 300 1.62 -25.42 18.87
CA PRO A 300 1.62 -24.19 19.66
C PRO A 300 1.59 -22.91 18.81
N TYR A 301 1.59 -23.06 17.49
CA TYR A 301 1.47 -21.99 16.52
C TYR A 301 0.74 -22.49 15.27
N ASP A 302 0.29 -21.55 14.45
CA ASP A 302 -0.45 -21.79 13.22
C ASP A 302 0.25 -22.81 12.29
N THR A 303 -0.54 -23.77 11.79
CA THR A 303 -0.06 -24.92 11.01
C THR A 303 0.39 -24.55 9.60
N PHE A 304 0.04 -23.35 9.10
CA PHE A 304 0.53 -22.88 7.79
C PHE A 304 2.07 -22.84 7.73
N LEU A 305 2.73 -22.44 8.83
CA LEU A 305 4.18 -22.26 8.88
C LEU A 305 4.93 -23.61 8.76
N PRO A 306 4.64 -24.64 9.58
CA PRO A 306 5.21 -25.97 9.36
C PRO A 306 4.93 -26.52 7.96
N ASP A 307 3.71 -26.36 7.42
CA ASP A 307 3.36 -26.83 6.08
C ASP A 307 4.18 -26.13 4.99
N LEU A 308 4.39 -24.82 5.12
CA LEU A 308 5.25 -24.02 4.25
C LEU A 308 6.70 -24.53 4.28
N ILE A 309 7.26 -24.74 5.48
CA ILE A 309 8.64 -25.22 5.67
C ILE A 309 8.82 -26.60 5.02
N GLN A 310 7.87 -27.52 5.22
CA GLN A 310 7.91 -28.87 4.67
C GLN A 310 7.96 -28.87 3.13
N HIS A 311 7.21 -27.97 2.50
CA HIS A 311 7.06 -27.91 1.05
C HIS A 311 8.05 -26.96 0.35
N LYS A 312 8.74 -26.12 1.11
CA LYS A 312 9.64 -25.08 0.59
C LYS A 312 10.63 -25.59 -0.44
N ARG A 313 11.37 -26.66 -0.14
CA ARG A 313 12.43 -27.17 -1.03
C ARG A 313 11.93 -27.56 -2.41
N THR A 314 10.70 -28.09 -2.50
CA THR A 314 10.12 -28.59 -3.75
C THR A 314 9.37 -27.49 -4.49
N HIS A 315 8.60 -26.68 -3.75
CA HIS A 315 7.62 -25.76 -4.33
C HIS A 315 8.07 -24.30 -4.32
N LEU A 316 8.82 -23.86 -3.31
CA LEU A 316 9.24 -22.47 -3.11
C LEU A 316 10.78 -22.39 -2.96
N PRO A 317 11.54 -22.81 -3.99
CA PRO A 317 12.99 -22.95 -3.87
C PRO A 317 13.71 -21.63 -3.60
N HIS A 318 13.13 -20.51 -4.03
CA HIS A 318 13.70 -19.17 -3.89
C HIS A 318 13.33 -18.46 -2.59
N LEU A 319 12.35 -18.97 -1.83
CA LEU A 319 11.91 -18.34 -0.60
C LEU A 319 13.02 -18.42 0.45
N HIS A 320 13.52 -17.26 0.88
CA HIS A 320 14.61 -17.19 1.86
C HIS A 320 14.27 -16.31 3.06
N THR A 321 13.26 -15.45 2.97
CA THR A 321 12.84 -14.57 4.07
C THR A 321 11.37 -14.78 4.36
N VAL A 322 11.05 -15.05 5.63
CA VAL A 322 9.67 -15.06 6.13
C VAL A 322 9.60 -14.16 7.36
N ASN A 323 8.74 -13.16 7.32
CA ASN A 323 8.50 -12.23 8.42
C ASN A 323 7.04 -12.38 8.86
N ILE A 324 6.81 -12.55 10.16
CA ILE A 324 5.48 -12.65 10.74
C ILE A 324 5.33 -11.53 11.75
N HIS A 325 4.23 -10.80 11.64
CA HIS A 325 3.83 -9.75 12.55
C HIS A 325 2.47 -10.13 13.13
N SER A 326 2.34 -10.13 14.45
CA SER A 326 1.07 -10.36 15.14
C SER A 326 0.92 -9.41 16.31
N ALA A 327 -0.28 -8.87 16.48
CA ALA A 327 -0.63 -8.03 17.62
C ALA A 327 -0.81 -8.84 18.93
N GLU A 328 -0.77 -10.18 18.86
CA GLU A 328 -0.89 -11.05 20.03
C GLU A 328 0.13 -10.72 21.12
N ALA A 329 -0.38 -10.46 22.32
CA ALA A 329 0.42 -10.09 23.46
C ALA A 329 0.78 -11.33 24.30
N ILE A 330 2.06 -11.45 24.66
CA ILE A 330 2.51 -12.49 25.58
C ILE A 330 2.22 -12.03 27.01
N PHE A 331 1.35 -12.75 27.71
CA PHE A 331 1.07 -12.50 29.12
C PHE A 331 2.22 -13.02 30.00
N ASP A 332 2.75 -12.17 30.87
CA ASP A 332 3.73 -12.55 31.88
C ASP A 332 3.05 -12.75 33.25
N PRO A 333 2.87 -14.01 33.70
CA PRO A 333 2.18 -14.30 34.95
C PRO A 333 2.97 -13.87 36.20
N GLU A 334 4.27 -13.59 36.09
CA GLU A 334 5.07 -13.11 37.23
C GLU A 334 4.87 -11.61 37.48
N THR A 335 4.63 -10.84 36.41
CA THR A 335 4.44 -9.40 36.47
C THR A 335 2.98 -8.97 36.35
N ASP A 336 2.06 -9.90 36.03
CA ASP A 336 0.63 -9.66 35.78
C ASP A 336 0.41 -8.61 34.67
N MET A 337 1.32 -8.60 33.69
CA MET A 337 1.34 -7.62 32.60
C MET A 337 1.57 -8.30 31.24
N PHE A 338 1.01 -7.70 30.20
CA PHE A 338 1.36 -8.03 28.83
C PHE A 338 2.72 -7.44 28.47
N LEU A 339 3.57 -8.26 27.85
CA LEU A 339 4.90 -7.83 27.43
C LEU A 339 4.79 -6.90 26.20
N PRO A 340 5.64 -5.87 26.10
CA PRO A 340 5.66 -4.98 24.95
C PRO A 340 6.07 -5.71 23.66
N ALA A 341 5.77 -5.10 22.52
CA ALA A 341 6.14 -5.64 21.22
C ALA A 341 7.63 -6.01 21.16
N LYS A 342 7.92 -7.26 20.84
CA LYS A 342 9.30 -7.77 20.80
C LYS A 342 9.47 -8.90 19.80
N PRO A 343 10.70 -9.12 19.31
CA PRO A 343 11.04 -10.32 18.59
C PRO A 343 10.73 -11.56 19.45
N TRP A 344 9.96 -12.49 18.91
CA TRP A 344 9.67 -13.74 19.57
C TRP A 344 10.86 -14.69 19.41
N THR A 345 11.22 -15.35 20.52
CA THR A 345 12.27 -16.36 20.51
C THR A 345 11.70 -17.68 20.00
N LEU A 346 12.13 -18.10 18.82
CA LEU A 346 11.67 -19.34 18.19
C LEU A 346 12.00 -20.57 19.08
N PRO A 347 11.06 -21.51 19.25
CA PRO A 347 11.36 -22.81 19.84
C PRO A 347 12.48 -23.52 19.08
N SER A 348 13.36 -24.25 19.79
CA SER A 348 14.56 -24.85 19.19
C SER A 348 14.25 -25.84 18.07
N SER A 349 13.12 -26.57 18.15
CA SER A 349 12.63 -27.46 17.10
C SER A 349 12.33 -26.69 15.80
N LEU A 350 11.53 -25.63 15.91
CA LEU A 350 11.16 -24.78 14.78
C LEU A 350 12.38 -24.07 14.19
N ALA A 351 13.26 -23.53 15.02
CA ALA A 351 14.49 -22.87 14.56
C ALA A 351 15.35 -23.81 13.72
N HIS A 352 15.52 -25.06 14.14
CA HIS A 352 16.26 -26.06 13.40
C HIS A 352 15.59 -26.43 12.06
N GLU A 353 14.26 -26.55 12.03
CA GLU A 353 13.52 -26.85 10.80
C GLU A 353 13.61 -25.72 9.77
N VAL A 354 13.44 -24.47 10.24
CA VAL A 354 13.58 -23.25 9.45
C VAL A 354 14.99 -23.12 8.87
N GLU A 355 16.02 -23.31 9.70
CA GLU A 355 17.42 -23.28 9.26
C GLU A 355 17.70 -24.41 8.25
N SER A 356 17.21 -25.61 8.51
CA SER A 356 17.32 -26.76 7.59
C SER A 356 16.65 -26.49 6.24
N ALA A 357 15.53 -25.78 6.23
CA ALA A 357 14.85 -25.36 5.00
C ALA A 357 15.57 -24.19 4.29
N GLY A 358 16.52 -23.52 4.95
CA GLY A 358 17.21 -22.34 4.44
C GLY A 358 16.30 -21.12 4.39
N ILE A 359 15.43 -20.96 5.39
CA ILE A 359 14.56 -19.80 5.58
C ILE A 359 15.15 -18.96 6.72
N LYS A 360 15.15 -17.64 6.58
CA LYS A 360 15.32 -16.69 7.68
C LYS A 360 13.94 -16.28 8.16
N LEU A 361 13.50 -16.89 9.26
CA LEU A 361 12.23 -16.56 9.91
C LEU A 361 12.43 -15.46 10.98
N SER A 362 11.63 -14.41 10.91
CA SER A 362 11.49 -13.45 12.01
C SER A 362 10.02 -13.33 12.41
N VAL A 363 9.76 -13.33 13.72
CA VAL A 363 8.41 -13.22 14.28
C VAL A 363 8.41 -12.09 15.29
N TRP A 364 7.49 -11.16 15.12
CA TRP A 364 7.28 -10.02 16.01
C TRP A 364 5.89 -10.16 16.63
N LEU A 365 5.86 -10.22 17.96
CA LEU A 365 4.63 -10.34 18.73
C LEU A 365 4.41 -9.09 19.57
N GLY A 366 3.14 -8.75 19.76
CA GLY A 366 2.65 -7.66 20.60
C GLY A 366 2.28 -6.42 19.79
N TYR A 367 1.42 -5.60 20.37
CA TYR A 367 1.11 -4.27 19.86
C TYR A 367 2.37 -3.40 19.89
N ARG A 368 2.86 -3.03 18.72
CA ARG A 368 3.73 -1.86 18.62
C ARG A 368 2.84 -0.67 18.97
N ASP A 369 3.35 0.28 19.75
CA ASP A 369 2.62 1.53 19.99
C ASP A 369 2.22 2.07 18.62
N SER A 370 0.90 2.17 18.37
CA SER A 370 0.38 2.69 17.10
C SER A 370 1.05 4.02 16.82
N LEU A 371 1.45 4.26 15.58
CA LEU A 371 1.99 5.55 15.18
C LEU A 371 1.10 6.67 15.72
N ASP A 372 1.67 7.51 16.58
CA ASP A 372 1.01 8.73 16.98
C ASP A 372 1.04 9.67 15.77
N PHE A 373 -0.06 9.65 15.01
CA PHE A 373 -0.20 10.45 13.80
C PHE A 373 -0.22 11.96 14.10
N GLU A 374 -0.49 12.38 15.35
CA GLU A 374 -0.44 13.79 15.75
C GLU A 374 1.01 14.26 15.99
N GLU A 375 1.86 13.37 16.52
CA GLU A 375 3.27 13.67 16.79
C GLU A 375 4.19 13.36 15.59
N THR A 376 3.75 12.54 14.64
CA THR A 376 4.55 12.08 13.50
C THR A 376 4.23 12.85 12.21
N ASP A 377 5.26 13.35 11.52
CA ASP A 377 5.08 13.91 10.17
C ASP A 377 4.83 12.76 9.17
N VAL A 378 3.56 12.42 8.99
CA VAL A 378 3.09 11.38 8.07
C VAL A 378 3.47 11.65 6.61
N PHE A 379 3.61 12.91 6.21
CA PHE A 379 3.97 13.26 4.84
C PHE A 379 5.44 12.94 4.56
N GLU A 380 6.31 13.09 5.56
CA GLU A 380 7.71 12.65 5.44
C GLU A 380 7.81 11.13 5.40
N LEU A 381 7.03 10.40 6.22
CA LEU A 381 7.01 8.93 6.17
C LEU A 381 6.64 8.39 4.79
N LEU A 382 5.64 8.99 4.15
CA LEU A 382 5.16 8.57 2.83
C LEU A 382 6.15 8.87 1.70
N LYS A 383 7.10 9.80 1.88
CA LYS A 383 8.18 10.06 0.90
C LYS A 383 9.23 8.95 0.86
N PHE A 384 9.39 8.21 1.95
CA PHE A 384 10.39 7.14 2.09
C PHE A 384 9.82 5.73 1.95
N SER A 385 8.50 5.60 1.83
CA SER A 385 7.78 4.32 1.74
C SER A 385 7.65 3.79 0.33
#